data_AF-A0A9Q5C5F6-F1
#
_entry.id   AF-A0A9Q5C5F6-F1
#
_cell.length_a   1.000
_cell.length_b   1.000
_cell.length_c   1.000
_cell.angle_alpha   90.00
_cell.angle_beta   90.00
_cell.angle_gamma   90.00
#
_symmetry.space_group_name_H-M   'P 1'
#
loop_
_entity.id
_entity.type
_entity.pdbx_description
1 polymer ?
#
loop_
_entity_poly.entity_id
_entity_poly.type
_entity_poly.pdbx_seq_one_letter_code
_entity_poly.pdbx_strand_id
1 'polypeptide(L)'
;MTIGKQLREIRDSLNLTQKEMCAGVVTESFYSRVENRKSEINIDDLLAILKQNHVSIRDFFGVFDQSMQRSAAFNIAAFSQLLIIAILHG
;
A
#
# COMPACT_ATOMS: atom_id res chain seq x y z
N MET A 1 1.56 2.09 -4.90
CA MET A 1 1.27 1.29 -3.69
C MET A 1 0.21 0.24 -4.05
N THR A 2 0.23 -0.97 -3.49
CA THR A 2 -0.92 -1.92 -3.56
C THR A 2 -1.12 -2.56 -2.19
N ILE A 3 -2.33 -3.06 -1.91
CA ILE A 3 -2.65 -3.77 -0.65
C ILE A 3 -1.64 -4.88 -0.35
N GLY A 4 -1.38 -5.75 -1.34
CA GLY A 4 -0.39 -6.83 -1.18
C GLY A 4 1.05 -6.35 -0.95
N LYS A 5 1.45 -5.21 -1.52
CA LYS A 5 2.78 -4.64 -1.26
C LYS A 5 2.86 -4.11 0.18
N GLN A 6 1.81 -3.44 0.66
CA GLN A 6 1.77 -2.94 2.04
C GLN A 6 1.77 -4.07 3.06
N LEU A 7 1.00 -5.14 2.78
CA LEU A 7 1.01 -6.36 3.59
C LEU A 7 2.42 -6.97 3.69
N ARG A 8 3.17 -7.01 2.57
CA ARG A 8 4.58 -7.44 2.57
C ARG A 8 5.46 -6.54 3.43
N GLU A 9 5.39 -5.22 3.25
CA GLU A 9 6.22 -4.27 3.99
C GLU A 9 5.98 -4.37 5.51
N ILE A 10 4.73 -4.50 5.93
CA ILE A 10 4.38 -4.68 7.34
C ILE A 10 4.86 -6.03 7.84
N ARG A 11 4.61 -7.11 7.09
CA ARG A 11 5.08 -8.46 7.44
C ARG A 11 6.59 -8.49 7.67
N ASP A 12 7.36 -7.89 6.76
CA ASP A 12 8.82 -7.80 6.85
C ASP A 12 9.23 -6.97 8.09
N SER A 13 8.52 -5.86 8.38
CA SER A 13 8.79 -5.04 9.57
C SER A 13 8.51 -5.76 10.91
N LEU A 14 7.61 -6.74 10.90
CA LEU A 14 7.27 -7.59 12.04
C LEU A 14 8.18 -8.84 12.13
N ASN A 15 9.09 -9.03 11.17
CA ASN A 15 9.93 -10.24 11.03
C ASN A 15 9.12 -11.55 10.95
N LEU A 16 7.97 -11.50 10.26
CA LEU A 16 7.10 -12.66 10.09
C LEU A 16 7.32 -13.34 8.73
N THR A 17 7.21 -14.66 8.70
CA THR A 17 7.03 -15.42 7.47
C THR A 17 5.64 -15.19 6.89
N GLN A 18 5.45 -15.48 5.59
CA GLN A 18 4.13 -15.42 4.94
C GLN A 18 3.11 -16.31 5.67
N LYS A 19 3.55 -17.50 6.09
CA LYS A 19 2.75 -18.45 6.85
C LYS A 19 2.28 -17.90 8.20
N GLU A 20 3.15 -17.24 8.94
CA GLU A 20 2.80 -16.65 10.25
C GLU A 20 1.84 -15.47 10.09
N MET A 21 2.11 -14.60 9.12
CA MET A 21 1.30 -13.39 8.89
C MET A 21 -0.15 -13.71 8.52
N CYS A 22 -0.39 -14.80 7.78
CA CYS A 22 -1.73 -15.16 7.30
C CYS A 22 -2.35 -16.36 8.04
N ALA A 23 -1.70 -16.85 9.09
CA ALA A 23 -2.07 -18.07 9.80
C ALA A 23 -3.54 -18.05 10.23
N GLY A 24 -4.30 -19.07 9.83
CA GLY A 24 -5.70 -19.22 10.23
C GLY A 24 -6.71 -18.34 9.48
N VAL A 25 -6.28 -17.49 8.55
CA VAL A 25 -7.18 -16.66 7.73
C VAL A 25 -7.20 -17.15 6.29
N VAL A 26 -6.02 -17.25 5.66
CA VAL A 26 -5.88 -17.75 4.28
C VAL A 26 -4.68 -18.69 4.17
N THR A 27 -4.59 -19.42 3.06
CA THR A 27 -3.42 -20.26 2.79
C THR A 27 -2.20 -19.40 2.48
N GLU A 28 -1.01 -19.88 2.87
CA GLU A 28 0.27 -19.23 2.56
C GLU A 28 0.43 -18.99 1.05
N SER A 29 0.02 -19.95 0.22
CA SER A 29 0.13 -19.83 -1.24
C SER A 29 -0.79 -18.75 -1.81
N PHE A 30 -1.99 -18.56 -1.25
CA PHE A 30 -2.88 -17.45 -1.62
C PHE A 30 -2.28 -16.12 -1.17
N TYR A 31 -1.84 -16.02 0.09
CA TYR A 31 -1.22 -14.81 0.63
C TYR A 31 0.03 -14.41 -0.18
N SER A 32 0.87 -15.38 -0.57
CA SER A 32 2.02 -15.15 -1.45
C SER A 32 1.60 -14.58 -2.82
N ARG A 33 0.50 -15.06 -3.40
CA ARG A 33 -0.05 -14.48 -4.65
C ARG A 33 -0.54 -13.06 -4.43
N VAL A 34 -1.17 -12.75 -3.29
CA VAL A 34 -1.61 -11.38 -2.93
C VAL A 34 -0.41 -10.43 -2.88
N GLU A 35 0.65 -10.78 -2.15
CA GLU A 35 1.85 -9.93 -2.07
C GLU A 35 2.51 -9.73 -3.44
N ASN A 36 2.43 -10.73 -4.32
CA ASN A 36 2.98 -10.69 -5.68
C ASN A 36 2.00 -10.18 -6.74
N ARG A 37 0.85 -9.59 -6.35
CA ARG A 37 -0.18 -9.05 -7.26
C ARG A 37 -0.77 -10.07 -8.25
N LYS A 38 -0.71 -11.35 -7.91
CA LYS A 38 -1.30 -12.46 -8.69
C LYS A 38 -2.72 -12.81 -8.23
N SER A 39 -3.16 -12.27 -7.10
CA SER A 39 -4.51 -12.44 -6.58
C SER A 39 -4.89 -11.20 -5.76
N GLU A 40 -6.19 -10.89 -5.73
CA GLU A 40 -6.75 -9.88 -4.85
C GLU A 40 -7.21 -10.52 -3.55
N ILE A 41 -7.09 -9.79 -2.44
CA ILE A 41 -7.63 -10.18 -1.14
C ILE A 41 -8.92 -9.42 -0.90
N ASN A 42 -9.96 -10.11 -0.40
CA ASN A 42 -11.20 -9.44 -0.03
C ASN A 42 -11.00 -8.64 1.28
N ILE A 43 -11.99 -7.80 1.60
CA ILE A 43 -11.88 -6.92 2.77
C ILE A 43 -11.94 -7.68 4.09
N ASP A 44 -12.71 -8.76 4.19
CA ASP A 44 -12.87 -9.52 5.43
C ASP A 44 -11.57 -10.23 5.81
N ASP A 45 -10.91 -10.89 4.85
CA ASP A 45 -9.62 -11.53 5.02
C ASP A 45 -8.52 -10.51 5.34
N LEU A 46 -8.54 -9.34 4.68
CA LEU A 46 -7.62 -8.25 4.99
C LEU A 46 -7.79 -7.81 6.44
N LEU A 47 -9.02 -7.50 6.87
CA LEU A 47 -9.29 -7.03 8.24
C LEU A 47 -8.93 -8.10 9.29
N ALA A 48 -9.15 -9.38 8.99
CA ALA A 48 -8.75 -10.48 9.86
C ALA A 48 -7.22 -10.56 10.02
N ILE A 49 -6.47 -10.47 8.92
CA ILE A 49 -4.99 -10.43 8.94
C ILE A 49 -4.47 -9.21 9.70
N LEU A 50 -5.06 -8.03 9.51
CA LEU A 50 -4.63 -6.84 10.25
C LEU A 50 -4.89 -6.98 11.75
N LYS A 51 -6.09 -7.47 12.11
CA LYS A 51 -6.49 -7.69 13.51
C LYS A 51 -5.58 -8.68 14.22
N GLN A 52 -5.26 -9.81 13.59
CA GLN A 52 -4.44 -10.84 14.24
C GLN A 52 -2.99 -10.39 14.48
N ASN A 53 -2.45 -9.54 13.61
CA ASN A 53 -1.07 -9.04 13.70
C ASN A 53 -0.99 -7.68 14.42
N HIS A 54 -2.07 -7.25 15.09
CA HIS A 54 -2.16 -5.98 15.82
C HIS A 54 -1.82 -4.75 14.97
N VAL A 55 -2.15 -4.79 13.67
CA VAL A 55 -1.94 -3.70 12.74
C VAL A 55 -3.17 -2.80 12.71
N SER A 56 -2.97 -1.53 13.01
CA SER A 56 -4.00 -0.50 12.92
C SER A 56 -4.44 -0.29 11.46
N ILE A 57 -5.76 -0.26 11.23
CA ILE A 57 -6.34 0.06 9.91
C ILE A 57 -5.86 1.46 9.46
N ARG A 58 -5.78 2.42 10.38
CA ARG A 58 -5.29 3.77 10.09
C ARG A 58 -3.85 3.74 9.60
N ASP A 59 -3.00 2.97 10.25
CA ASP A 59 -1.58 2.91 9.92
C ASP A 59 -1.37 2.16 8.60
N PHE A 60 -2.13 1.09 8.37
CA PHE A 60 -2.14 0.35 7.12
C PHE A 60 -2.51 1.23 5.92
N PHE A 61 -3.59 2.01 6.03
CA PHE A 61 -4.08 2.84 4.92
C PHE A 61 -3.40 4.22 4.85
N GLY A 62 -2.72 4.68 5.90
CA GLY A 62 -2.08 6.00 5.96
C GLY A 62 -1.01 6.21 4.87
N VAL A 63 -0.31 5.16 4.46
CA VAL A 63 0.68 5.26 3.38
C VAL A 63 0.05 5.51 2.01
N PHE A 64 -1.19 5.06 1.80
CA PHE A 64 -1.90 5.28 0.54
C PHE A 64 -2.31 6.74 0.41
N ASP A 65 -2.82 7.33 1.49
CA ASP A 65 -3.16 8.76 1.56
C ASP A 65 -1.92 9.64 1.28
N GLN A 66 -0.80 9.35 1.94
CA GLN A 66 0.47 10.07 1.68
C GLN A 66 0.91 9.96 0.21
N SER A 67 0.79 8.77 -0.39
CA SER A 67 1.15 8.58 -1.80
C SER A 67 0.26 9.40 -2.73
N MET A 68 -1.02 9.52 -2.42
CA MET A 68 -1.99 10.28 -3.18
C MET A 68 -1.73 11.79 -3.08
N GLN A 69 -1.41 12.28 -1.88
CA GLN A 69 -1.03 13.68 -1.64
C GLN A 69 0.27 14.06 -2.36
N ARG A 70 1.29 13.18 -2.36
CA ARG A 70 2.53 13.41 -3.12
C ARG A 70 2.29 13.52 -4.62
N SER A 71 1.43 12.66 -5.18
CA SER A 71 1.06 12.73 -6.60
C SER A 71 0.35 14.05 -6.94
N ALA A 72 -0.57 14.51 -6.08
CA ALA A 72 -1.24 15.80 -6.27
C ALA A 72 -0.26 16.99 -6.21
N ALA A 73 0.63 17.01 -5.21
CA ALA A 73 1.64 18.05 -5.07
C ALA A 73 2.61 18.12 -6.27
N PHE A 74 3.04 16.95 -6.78
CA PHE A 74 3.89 16.88 -7.98
C PHE A 74 3.21 17.49 -9.21
N ASN A 75 1.93 17.18 -9.44
CA ASN A 75 1.18 17.71 -10.57
C ASN A 75 1.05 19.24 -10.53
N ILE A 76 0.81 19.81 -9.34
CA ILE A 76 0.74 21.27 -9.16
C ILE A 76 2.10 21.92 -9.47
N ALA A 77 3.18 21.33 -8.96
CA ALA A 77 4.53 21.84 -9.21
C ALA A 77 4.90 21.77 -10.71
N ALA A 78 4.58 20.66 -11.38
CA ALA A 78 4.85 20.48 -12.81
C ALA A 78 4.08 21.50 -13.67
N PHE A 79 2.80 21.75 -13.36
CA PHE A 79 2.01 22.74 -14.08
C PHE A 79 2.50 24.16 -13.84
N SER A 80 2.88 24.49 -12.59
CA SER A 80 3.45 25.79 -12.23
C SER A 80 4.75 26.06 -13.01
N GLN A 81 5.63 25.06 -13.13
CA GLN A 81 6.87 25.17 -13.90
C GLN A 81 6.60 25.42 -15.39
N LEU A 82 5.60 24.73 -15.97
CA LEU A 82 5.23 24.90 -17.37
C LEU A 82 4.66 26.30 -17.64
N LEU A 83 3.85 26.83 -16.72
CA LEU A 83 3.30 28.18 -16.79
C LEU A 83 4.42 29.24 -16.72
N ILE A 84 5.39 29.07 -15.83
CA ILE A 84 6.56 29.97 -15.73
C ILE A 84 7.34 29.99 -17.05
N ILE A 85 7.59 28.83 -17.66
CA ILE A 85 8.30 28.74 -18.94
C ILE A 85 7.49 29.43 -20.05
N ALA A 86 6.17 29.17 -20.12
CA ALA A 86 5.31 29.77 -21.14
C ALA A 86 5.21 31.30 -21.02
N ILE A 87 5.22 31.84 -19.80
CA ILE A 87 5.22 33.29 -19.55
C ILE A 87 6.59 33.92 -19.85
N LEU A 88 7.69 33.21 -19.58
CA LEU A 88 9.06 33.74 -19.78
C LEU A 88 9.55 33.70 -21.23
N HIS A 89 8.99 32.82 -22.06
CA HIS A 89 9.43 32.61 -23.45
C HIS A 89 8.35 33.02 -24.49
N GLY A 90 7.25 33.61 -24.05
CA GLY A 90 6.14 34.09 -24.88
C GLY A 90 6.09 35.60 -25.01
#